data_AF-A0A1J7GSM8-F1
#
_entry.id   AF-A0A1J7GSM8-F1
#
_cell.length_a   1.000
_cell.length_b   1.000
_cell.length_c   1.000
_cell.angle_alpha   90.00
_cell.angle_beta   90.00
_cell.angle_gamma   90.00
#
_symmetry.space_group_name_H-M   'P 1'
#
loop_
_entity.id
_entity.type
_entity.pdbx_description
1 polymer ?
#
loop_
_entity_poly.entity_id
_entity_poly.type
_entity_poly.pdbx_seq_one_letter_code
_entity_poly.pdbx_strand_id
1 'polypeptide(L)'
;MSSSCMKDGNCSQYFPKKIQQSKIVDEDGYHVYMRRDNGNIVEKNGISLDNRYVVPYNPQLLIKYQAHINMEWCNQSTSVKYLFKYINKGYDRITAVIEPTDDGAS
;
A
#
# COMPACT_ATOMS: atom_id res chain seq x y z
N MET A 1 2.60 -16.73 7.36
CA MET A 1 2.65 -15.29 7.01
C MET A 1 4.05 -14.94 6.53
N SER A 2 4.35 -15.03 5.23
CA SER A 2 5.62 -14.55 4.69
C SER A 2 5.36 -13.36 3.76
N SER A 3 5.44 -12.16 4.31
CA SER A 3 5.56 -10.92 3.53
C SER A 3 6.78 -10.16 4.06
N SER A 4 7.37 -9.32 3.22
CA SER A 4 8.60 -8.59 3.54
C SER A 4 8.51 -7.70 4.78
N CYS A 5 7.29 -7.34 5.19
CA CYS A 5 7.03 -6.55 6.40
C CYS A 5 6.88 -7.37 7.68
N MET A 6 6.76 -8.70 7.63
CA MET A 6 6.60 -9.52 8.82
C MET A 6 7.96 -9.80 9.46
N LYS A 7 8.13 -9.42 10.73
CA LYS A 7 9.31 -9.69 11.57
C LYS A 7 8.83 -10.19 12.94
N ASP A 8 9.31 -11.34 13.37
CA ASP A 8 8.97 -11.94 14.67
C ASP A 8 7.46 -12.04 14.94
N GLY A 9 6.69 -12.39 13.89
CA GLY A 9 5.23 -12.47 13.96
C GLY A 9 4.49 -11.12 13.93
N ASN A 10 5.22 -10.00 13.96
CA ASN A 10 4.68 -8.65 13.90
C ASN A 10 4.91 -8.01 12.54
N CYS A 11 3.90 -7.31 12.02
CA CYS A 11 4.05 -6.54 10.81
C CYS A 11 4.71 -5.19 11.13
N SER A 12 5.82 -4.86 10.47
CA SER A 12 6.50 -3.56 10.58
C SER A 12 5.64 -2.37 10.11
N GLN A 13 4.53 -2.64 9.40
CA GLN A 13 3.53 -1.65 8.98
C GLN A 13 2.30 -1.62 9.91
N TYR A 14 2.38 -2.34 11.04
CA TYR A 14 1.37 -2.41 12.09
C TYR A 14 0.02 -2.97 11.62
N PHE A 15 0.07 -3.99 10.77
CA PHE A 15 -1.09 -4.80 10.42
C PHE A 15 -1.22 -6.03 11.36
N PRO A 16 -2.46 -6.45 11.70
CA PRO A 16 -3.73 -5.81 11.39
C PRO A 16 -3.94 -4.49 12.13
N LYS A 17 -4.55 -3.50 11.46
CA LYS A 17 -4.90 -2.22 12.09
C LYS A 17 -6.10 -2.40 13.03
N LYS A 18 -6.25 -1.51 14.03
CA LYS A 18 -7.41 -1.53 14.93
C LYS A 18 -8.71 -1.26 14.15
N ILE A 19 -9.80 -1.89 14.58
CA ILE A 19 -11.15 -1.60 14.08
C ILE A 19 -11.47 -0.15 14.42
N GLN A 20 -12.07 0.56 13.48
CA GLN A 20 -12.43 1.95 13.66
C GLN A 20 -13.75 2.26 12.93
N GLN A 21 -14.75 2.72 13.66
CA GLN A 21 -16.11 2.90 13.13
C GLN A 21 -16.27 4.15 12.25
N SER A 22 -15.45 5.18 12.49
CA SER A 22 -15.47 6.44 11.75
C SER A 22 -14.04 6.96 11.49
N LYS A 23 -13.85 7.77 10.46
CA LYS A 23 -12.54 8.40 10.22
C LYS A 23 -12.30 9.46 11.31
N ILE A 24 -11.17 9.37 12.01
CA ILE A 24 -10.79 10.36 13.04
C ILE A 24 -9.37 10.89 12.77
N VAL A 25 -9.03 11.96 13.46
CA VAL A 25 -7.64 12.42 13.61
C VAL A 25 -7.21 12.00 15.02
N ASP A 26 -6.06 11.34 15.14
CA ASP A 26 -5.50 10.95 16.44
C ASP A 26 -4.83 12.14 17.16
N GLU A 27 -4.36 11.89 18.38
CA GLU A 27 -3.71 12.89 19.23
C GLU A 27 -2.42 13.44 18.61
N ASP A 28 -1.76 12.65 17.76
CA ASP A 28 -0.54 13.02 17.03
C ASP A 28 -0.83 13.79 15.72
N GLY A 29 -2.12 13.95 15.37
CA GLY A 29 -2.58 14.67 14.18
C GLY A 29 -2.65 13.80 12.91
N TYR A 30 -2.45 12.48 13.02
CA TYR A 30 -2.57 11.56 11.89
C TYR A 30 -4.00 11.09 11.68
N HIS A 31 -4.33 10.84 10.42
CA HIS A 31 -5.64 10.35 10.03
C HIS A 31 -5.76 8.86 10.28
N VAL A 32 -6.68 8.46 11.16
CA VAL A 32 -7.05 7.08 11.38
C VAL A 32 -8.24 6.74 10.49
N TYR A 33 -8.01 5.91 9.48
CA TYR A 33 -9.04 5.49 8.56
C TYR A 33 -10.06 4.56 9.22
N MET A 34 -11.32 4.73 8.80
CA MET A 34 -12.42 3.85 9.14
C MET A 34 -12.18 2.42 8.64
N ARG A 35 -12.34 1.45 9.54
CA ARG A 35 -12.23 0.00 9.36
C ARG A 35 -13.37 -0.66 10.13
N ARG A 36 -14.54 -0.80 9.50
CA ARG A 36 -15.74 -1.36 10.14
C ARG A 36 -15.68 -2.87 10.21
N ASP A 37 -16.07 -3.47 11.32
CA ASP A 37 -16.36 -4.90 11.30
C ASP A 37 -17.60 -5.16 10.46
N ASN A 38 -17.43 -5.75 9.28
CA ASN A 38 -18.49 -6.09 8.36
C ASN A 38 -18.64 -7.61 8.19
N GLY A 39 -17.93 -8.41 8.98
CA GLY A 39 -17.93 -9.87 8.89
C GLY A 39 -17.32 -10.44 7.60
N ASN A 40 -16.80 -9.59 6.70
CA ASN A 40 -16.20 -10.04 5.45
C ASN A 40 -14.79 -10.54 5.70
N ILE A 41 -14.56 -11.81 5.40
CA ILE A 41 -13.28 -12.49 5.57
C ILE A 41 -12.88 -13.15 4.25
N VAL A 42 -11.61 -13.05 3.90
CA VAL A 42 -10.99 -13.75 2.78
C VAL A 42 -9.90 -14.65 3.32
N GLU A 43 -9.94 -15.94 3.00
CA GLU A 43 -8.83 -16.83 3.31
C GLU A 43 -7.74 -16.76 2.25
N LYS A 44 -6.50 -16.59 2.69
CA LYS A 44 -5.32 -16.64 1.83
C LYS A 44 -4.21 -17.40 2.53
N ASN A 45 -3.73 -18.49 1.92
CA ASN A 45 -2.66 -19.33 2.47
C ASN A 45 -2.95 -19.80 3.90
N GLY A 46 -4.20 -20.18 4.19
CA GLY A 46 -4.65 -20.62 5.52
C GLY A 46 -4.76 -19.50 6.56
N ILE A 47 -4.78 -18.24 6.13
CA ILE A 47 -4.92 -17.07 7.00
C ILE A 47 -6.21 -16.35 6.64
N SER A 48 -7.09 -16.18 7.63
CA SER A 48 -8.30 -15.37 7.52
C SER A 48 -7.96 -13.88 7.58
N LEU A 49 -8.20 -13.17 6.48
CA LEU A 49 -7.92 -11.74 6.32
C LEU A 49 -9.24 -10.98 6.26
N ASP A 50 -9.43 -10.05 7.19
CA ASP A 50 -10.51 -9.06 7.15
C ASP A 50 -9.98 -7.70 6.66
N ASN A 51 -10.84 -6.68 6.71
CA ASN A 51 -10.49 -5.33 6.28
C ASN A 51 -9.41 -4.64 7.13
N ARG A 52 -9.01 -5.19 8.28
CA ARG A 52 -7.91 -4.65 9.10
C ARG A 52 -6.56 -4.83 8.42
N TYR A 53 -6.45 -5.78 7.49
CA TYR A 53 -5.24 -6.08 6.71
C TYR A 53 -5.12 -5.27 5.41
N VAL A 54 -6.13 -4.49 5.06
CA VAL A 54 -6.23 -3.79 3.76
C VAL A 54 -5.71 -2.36 3.87
N VAL A 55 -4.96 -1.90 2.86
CA VAL A 55 -4.59 -0.49 2.71
C VAL A 55 -5.82 0.27 2.18
N PRO A 56 -6.23 1.40 2.79
CA PRO A 56 -7.36 2.18 2.30
C PRO A 56 -7.13 2.64 0.85
N TYR A 57 -8.19 2.65 0.05
CA TYR A 57 -8.17 3.14 -1.33
C TYR A 57 -9.43 3.95 -1.61
N ASN A 58 -9.39 4.77 -2.67
CA ASN A 58 -10.57 5.44 -3.20
C ASN A 58 -11.09 4.66 -4.42
N PRO A 59 -12.29 4.05 -4.36
CA PRO A 59 -12.85 3.27 -5.47
C PRO A 59 -12.93 4.05 -6.79
N GLN A 60 -13.28 5.34 -6.72
CA GLN A 60 -13.40 6.20 -7.90
C GLN A 60 -12.05 6.37 -8.60
N LEU A 61 -10.99 6.61 -7.83
CA LEU A 61 -9.64 6.78 -8.37
C LEU A 61 -9.06 5.45 -8.86
N LEU A 62 -9.33 4.36 -8.12
CA LEU A 62 -8.90 3.01 -8.51
C LEU A 62 -9.47 2.62 -9.87
N ILE A 63 -10.77 2.85 -10.08
CA ILE A 63 -11.43 2.56 -11.36
C ILE A 63 -10.92 3.49 -12.46
N LYS A 64 -10.84 4.80 -12.19
CA LYS A 64 -10.45 5.81 -13.18
C LYS A 64 -9.03 5.60 -13.72
N TYR A 65 -8.08 5.26 -12.86
CA TYR A 65 -6.66 5.14 -13.21
C TYR A 65 -6.16 3.70 -13.27
N GLN A 66 -7.03 2.71 -13.04
CA GLN A 66 -6.70 1.29 -12.98
C GLN A 66 -5.48 0.98 -12.08
N ALA A 67 -5.32 1.76 -11.01
CA ALA A 67 -4.16 1.71 -10.13
C ALA A 67 -4.61 1.81 -8.67
N HIS A 68 -3.92 1.11 -7.78
CA HIS A 68 -4.17 1.22 -6.35
C HIS A 68 -3.55 2.52 -5.80
N ILE A 69 -4.35 3.58 -5.76
CA ILE A 69 -3.94 4.90 -5.28
C ILE A 69 -4.21 5.01 -3.79
N ASN A 70 -3.14 5.13 -3.00
CA ASN A 70 -3.21 5.50 -1.59
C ASN A 70 -3.44 7.02 -1.49
N MET A 71 -4.50 7.44 -0.81
CA MET A 71 -4.80 8.86 -0.60
C MET A 71 -4.56 9.17 0.87
N GLU A 72 -3.63 10.08 1.16
CA GLU A 72 -3.30 10.50 2.52
C GLU A 72 -3.66 11.97 2.72
N TRP A 73 -4.41 12.25 3.79
CA TRP A 73 -4.66 13.62 4.21
C TRP A 73 -3.39 14.18 4.85
N CYS A 74 -2.94 15.28 4.28
CA CYS A 74 -1.64 15.87 4.53
C CYS A 74 -1.78 17.08 5.46
N ASN A 75 -1.95 16.85 6.77
CA ASN A 75 -2.22 17.93 7.75
C ASN A 75 -0.95 18.55 8.40
N GLN A 76 0.24 17.97 8.21
CA GLN A 76 1.50 18.45 8.82
C GLN A 76 2.67 18.57 7.82
N SER A 77 3.77 19.20 8.27
CA SER A 77 5.07 19.32 7.57
C SER A 77 5.65 17.99 7.08
N THR A 78 5.22 16.85 7.65
CA THR A 78 5.49 15.49 7.17
C THR A 78 5.01 15.23 5.74
N SER A 79 3.95 15.92 5.32
CA SER A 79 3.42 15.86 3.94
C SER A 79 4.40 16.45 2.93
N VAL A 80 5.08 17.52 3.32
CA VAL A 80 6.13 18.15 2.53
C VAL A 80 7.31 17.18 2.40
N LYS A 81 7.75 16.59 3.52
CA LYS A 81 8.79 15.54 3.52
C LYS A 81 8.40 14.37 2.61
N TYR A 82 7.14 13.92 2.66
CA TYR A 82 6.64 12.84 1.81
C TYR A 82 6.66 13.25 0.34
N LEU A 83 6.09 14.40 -0.03
CA LEU A 83 6.11 14.91 -1.39
C LEU A 83 7.53 15.01 -1.95
N PHE A 84 8.46 15.61 -1.20
CA PHE A 84 9.86 15.71 -1.60
C PHE A 84 10.54 14.34 -1.72
N LYS A 85 10.20 13.37 -0.86
CA LYS A 85 10.69 11.99 -0.99
C LYS A 85 10.27 11.39 -2.33
N TYR A 86 9.03 11.59 -2.77
CA TYR A 86 8.54 11.01 -4.04
C TYR A 86 9.05 11.75 -5.27
N ILE A 87 9.15 13.08 -5.23
CA ILE A 87 9.78 13.87 -6.30
C ILE A 87 11.24 13.43 -6.50
N ASN A 88 11.97 13.23 -5.41
CA ASN A 88 13.40 12.88 -5.46
C ASN A 88 13.69 11.38 -5.50
N LYS A 89 12.67 10.52 -5.52
CA LYS A 89 12.87 9.05 -5.57
C LYS A 89 13.49 8.59 -6.89
N GLY A 90 13.42 9.43 -7.93
CA GLY A 90 13.83 9.08 -9.30
C GLY A 90 12.80 8.19 -9.99
N TYR A 91 12.88 8.14 -11.33
CA TYR A 91 12.06 7.21 -12.11
C TYR A 91 12.55 5.77 -11.89
N ASP A 92 11.63 4.82 -11.71
CA ASP A 92 11.95 3.41 -11.86
C ASP A 92 12.35 3.18 -13.33
N ARG A 93 13.66 3.02 -13.57
CA ARG A 93 14.22 2.76 -14.90
C ARG A 93 14.33 1.25 -15.07
N ILE A 94 13.55 0.71 -16.00
CA ILE A 94 13.73 -0.65 -16.49
C ILE A 94 14.65 -0.55 -17.72
N THR A 95 15.84 -1.13 -17.62
CA THR A 95 16.77 -1.24 -18.76
C THR A 95 16.43 -2.53 -19.51
N ALA A 96 15.95 -2.41 -20.74
CA ALA A 96 15.82 -3.54 -21.66
C ALA A 96 17.05 -3.56 -22.58
N VAL A 97 17.69 -4.72 -22.69
CA VAL A 97 18.76 -4.98 -23.65
C VAL A 97 18.16 -5.85 -24.76
N ILE A 98 18.29 -5.40 -26.00
CA ILE A 98 17.92 -6.20 -27.18
C ILE A 98 19.19 -6.93 -27.60
N GLU A 99 19.22 -8.24 -27.37
CA GLU A 99 20.29 -9.08 -27.90
C GLU A 99 19.94 -9.48 -29.34
N PRO A 100 20.87 -9.34 -30.30
CA PRO A 100 20.67 -9.88 -31.64
C PRO A 100 20.59 -11.41 -31.53
N THR A 101 19.60 -12.01 -32.20
CA THR A 101 19.58 -13.45 -32.42
C THR A 101 20.70 -13.77 -33.40
N ASP A 102 21.68 -14.57 -32.97
CA ASP A 102 22.60 -15.23 -33.88
C ASP A 102 21.79 -16.22 -34.73
N ASP A 103 21.24 -15.71 -35.82
CA ASP A 103 20.77 -16.53 -36.93
C ASP A 103 22.02 -17.12 -37.56
N GLY A 104 22.42 -18.29 -37.06
CA GLY A 104 23.47 -19.13 -37.62
C GLY A 104 23.12 -19.50 -39.06
N ALA A 105 23.47 -18.62 -39.99
CA ALA A 105 23.57 -18.92 -41.40
C ALA A 105 24.83 -19.77 -41.62
N SER A 106 24.59 -21.08 -41.74
CA SER A 106 25.34 -22.13 -42.44
C SER A 106 26.66 -21.74 -43.11
#